data_AF-A0AAV4NMK4-F1
#
_entry.id   AF-A0AAV4NMK4-F1
#
_cell.length_a   1.000
_cell.length_b   1.000
_cell.length_c   1.000
_cell.angle_alpha   90.00
_cell.angle_beta   90.00
_cell.angle_gamma   90.00
#
_symmetry.space_group_name_H-M   'P 1'
#
loop_
_entity.id
_entity.type
_entity.pdbx_description
1 polymer ?
#
loop_
_entity_poly.entity_id
_entity_poly.type
_entity_poly.pdbx_seq_one_letter_code
_entity_poly.pdbx_strand_id
1 'polypeptide(L)'
;MNLDVSIDALPAVVEAVSRLLPRRDVFLDGGVRSGHDIYKALARGAKMVFVGRPIIWGLALGGSKGVKKVVTALRNEFNETMLLAGEE
;
A
#
# COMPACT_ATOMS: atom_id res chain seq x y z
N MET A 1 -1.73 -10.89 -9.86
CA MET A 1 -1.39 -9.51 -10.25
C MET A 1 -0.35 -9.02 -9.26
N ASN A 2 0.79 -8.59 -9.78
CA ASN A 2 1.89 -8.05 -9.01
C ASN A 2 1.74 -6.53 -8.91
N LEU A 3 2.40 -5.91 -7.93
CA LEU A 3 2.42 -4.46 -7.69
C LEU A 3 3.09 -3.68 -8.84
N ASP A 4 3.97 -4.34 -9.59
CA ASP A 4 4.92 -3.76 -10.56
C ASP A 4 4.26 -2.73 -11.50
N VAL A 5 3.11 -3.05 -12.09
CA VAL A 5 2.44 -2.15 -13.05
C VAL A 5 1.97 -0.83 -12.41
N SER A 6 1.39 -0.89 -11.21
CA SER A 6 0.86 0.31 -10.53
C SER A 6 1.98 1.17 -9.95
N ILE A 7 3.04 0.56 -9.41
CA ILE A 7 4.11 1.28 -8.72
C ILE A 7 5.11 1.94 -9.67
N ASP A 8 5.25 1.42 -10.89
CA ASP A 8 6.11 2.02 -11.92
C ASP A 8 5.50 3.29 -12.50
N ALA A 9 4.16 3.35 -12.62
CA ALA A 9 3.46 4.55 -13.06
C ALA A 9 3.40 5.66 -12.00
N LEU A 10 3.51 5.30 -10.70
CA LEU A 10 3.24 6.21 -9.58
C LEU A 10 4.08 7.51 -9.59
N PRO A 11 5.42 7.49 -9.82
CA PRO A 11 6.22 8.72 -9.77
C PRO A 11 5.79 9.80 -10.77
N ALA A 12 5.46 9.39 -12.00
CA ALA A 12 4.99 10.32 -13.04
C ALA A 12 3.65 10.96 -12.66
N VAL A 13 2.75 10.19 -12.04
CA VAL A 13 1.48 10.71 -11.52
C VAL A 13 1.70 11.67 -10.36
N VAL A 14 2.58 11.33 -9.42
CA VAL A 14 2.94 12.21 -8.29
C VAL A 14 3.49 13.54 -8.80
N GLU A 15 4.42 13.54 -9.74
CA GLU A 15 4.97 14.77 -10.32
C GLU A 15 3.88 15.63 -10.97
N ALA A 16 3.03 15.03 -11.80
CA ALA A 16 1.94 15.73 -12.47
C ALA A 16 0.95 16.36 -11.47
N VAL A 17 0.58 15.61 -10.43
CA VAL A 17 -0.33 16.10 -9.37
C VAL A 17 0.33 17.22 -8.56
N SER A 18 1.60 17.09 -8.18
CA SER A 18 2.31 18.16 -7.45
C SER A 18 2.37 19.46 -8.26
N ARG A 19 2.47 19.40 -9.59
CA ARG A 19 2.54 20.58 -10.47
C ARG A 19 1.17 21.19 -10.74
N LEU A 20 0.15 20.37 -11.01
CA LEU A 20 -1.15 20.83 -11.48
C LEU A 20 -2.17 21.01 -10.34
N LEU A 21 -2.00 20.26 -9.25
CA LEU A 21 -2.95 20.13 -8.13
C LEU A 21 -2.21 20.07 -6.78
N PRO A 22 -1.41 21.09 -6.40
CA PRO A 22 -0.41 21.03 -5.31
C PRO A 22 -0.96 20.77 -3.89
N ARG A 23 -2.28 20.69 -3.70
CA ARG A 23 -2.94 20.39 -2.42
C ARG A 23 -3.67 19.05 -2.42
N ARG A 24 -3.43 18.19 -3.41
CA ARG A 24 -4.07 16.88 -3.53
C ARG A 24 -3.07 15.78 -3.21
N ASP A 25 -3.53 14.87 -2.37
CA ASP A 25 -2.81 13.63 -2.08
C ASP A 25 -2.96 12.64 -3.23
N VAL A 26 -1.92 11.84 -3.45
CA VAL A 26 -1.96 10.70 -4.37
C VAL A 26 -2.07 9.42 -3.55
N PHE A 27 -2.99 8.54 -3.95
CA PHE A 27 -3.17 7.22 -3.33
C PHE A 27 -2.89 6.12 -4.35
N LEU A 28 -2.55 4.91 -3.88
CA LEU A 28 -2.26 3.77 -4.75
C LEU A 28 -3.13 2.54 -4.40
N ASP A 29 -3.64 1.85 -5.40
CA ASP A 29 -4.15 0.47 -5.31
C ASP A 29 -3.59 -0.34 -6.50
N GLY A 30 -3.78 -1.65 -6.45
CA GLY A 30 -3.35 -2.59 -7.45
C GLY A 30 -2.09 -3.31 -7.01
N GLY A 31 -2.27 -4.54 -6.52
CA GLY A 31 -1.15 -5.45 -6.30
C GLY A 31 -0.45 -5.38 -4.94
N VAL A 32 -0.88 -4.54 -3.98
CA VAL A 32 -0.31 -4.51 -2.62
C VAL A 32 -0.60 -5.83 -1.87
N ARG A 33 0.44 -6.59 -1.51
CA ARG A 33 0.30 -7.90 -0.83
C ARG A 33 1.11 -8.07 0.44
N SER A 34 2.04 -7.17 0.72
CA SER A 34 2.91 -7.25 1.90
C SER A 34 3.28 -5.88 2.45
N GLY A 35 3.92 -5.84 3.62
CA GLY A 35 4.45 -4.62 4.21
C GLY A 35 5.45 -3.86 3.34
N HIS A 36 6.32 -4.58 2.61
CA HIS A 36 7.30 -3.95 1.72
C HIS A 36 6.68 -3.27 0.50
N ASP A 37 5.53 -3.77 0.03
CA ASP A 37 4.77 -3.13 -1.05
C ASP A 37 4.21 -1.78 -0.58
N ILE A 38 3.71 -1.73 0.65
CA ILE A 38 3.23 -0.51 1.30
C ILE A 38 4.39 0.48 1.41
N TYR A 39 5.54 0.04 1.96
CA TYR A 39 6.73 0.88 2.10
C TYR A 39 7.19 1.48 0.77
N LYS A 40 7.32 0.65 -0.27
CA LYS A 40 7.75 1.13 -1.60
C LYS A 40 6.76 2.15 -2.19
N ALA A 41 5.45 1.94 -2.03
CA ALA A 41 4.46 2.87 -2.54
C ALA A 41 4.53 4.23 -1.83
N LEU A 42 4.69 4.23 -0.50
CA LEU A 42 4.86 5.46 0.29
C LEU A 42 6.17 6.18 -0.09
N ALA A 43 7.27 5.46 -0.20
CA ALA A 43 8.56 6.00 -0.62
C ALA A 43 8.53 6.59 -2.05
N ARG A 44 7.62 6.12 -2.90
CA ARG A 44 7.38 6.61 -4.26
C ARG A 44 6.37 7.77 -4.32
N GLY A 45 5.94 8.32 -3.17
CA GLY A 45 5.13 9.53 -3.08
C GLY A 45 3.63 9.31 -2.93
N ALA A 46 3.16 8.06 -2.77
CA ALA A 46 1.78 7.85 -2.34
C ALA A 46 1.62 8.30 -0.88
N LYS A 47 0.46 8.86 -0.54
CA LYS A 47 0.07 9.19 0.84
C LYS A 47 -0.46 7.98 1.60
N MET A 48 -1.13 7.06 0.88
CA MET A 48 -1.78 5.87 1.42
C MET A 48 -1.96 4.84 0.30
N VAL A 49 -2.05 3.56 0.68
CA VAL A 49 -2.46 2.48 -0.22
C VAL A 49 -3.80 1.86 0.15
N PHE A 50 -4.50 1.33 -0.83
CA PHE A 50 -5.70 0.49 -0.66
C PHE A 50 -5.38 -0.99 -0.88
N VAL A 51 -6.22 -1.85 -0.31
CA VAL A 51 -6.09 -3.30 -0.41
C VAL A 51 -7.44 -3.90 -0.75
N GLY A 52 -7.59 -4.40 -1.98
CA GLY A 52 -8.82 -5.06 -2.45
C GLY A 52 -8.89 -6.55 -2.10
N ARG A 53 -8.45 -7.41 -3.03
CA ARG A 53 -8.59 -8.88 -2.94
C ARG A 53 -8.20 -9.52 -1.60
N PRO A 54 -7.08 -9.16 -0.94
CA PRO A 54 -6.73 -9.75 0.36
C PRO A 54 -7.80 -9.55 1.42
N ILE A 55 -8.48 -8.40 1.43
CA ILE A 55 -9.59 -8.14 2.35
C ILE A 55 -10.76 -9.09 2.05
N ILE A 56 -11.09 -9.30 0.78
CA ILE A 56 -12.15 -10.23 0.34
C ILE A 56 -11.80 -11.68 0.69
N TRP A 57 -10.54 -12.09 0.51
CA TRP A 57 -10.08 -13.43 0.89
C TRP A 57 -10.16 -13.67 2.40
N GLY A 58 -9.71 -12.70 3.19
CA GLY A 58 -9.85 -12.74 4.65
C GLY A 58 -11.32 -12.85 5.07
N LEU A 59 -12.21 -12.09 4.42
CA LEU A 59 -13.64 -12.16 4.66
C LEU A 59 -14.21 -13.56 4.34
N ALA A 60 -13.85 -14.14 3.19
CA ALA A 60 -14.34 -15.44 2.76
C ALA A 60 -13.89 -16.59 3.68
N LEU A 61 -12.65 -16.54 4.19
CA LEU A 61 -12.08 -17.61 4.99
C LEU A 61 -12.37 -17.51 6.50
N GLY A 62 -12.71 -16.33 7.00
CA GLY A 62 -12.84 -16.12 8.44
C GLY A 62 -13.75 -14.97 8.86
N GLY A 63 -14.60 -14.47 7.97
CA GLY A 63 -15.47 -13.34 8.23
C GLY A 63 -14.68 -12.11 8.69
N SER A 64 -15.26 -11.35 9.62
CA SER A 64 -14.60 -10.17 10.21
C SER A 64 -13.26 -10.49 10.88
N LYS A 65 -13.11 -11.67 11.49
CA LYS A 65 -11.85 -12.11 12.10
C LYS A 65 -10.77 -12.33 11.06
N GLY A 66 -11.13 -12.89 9.89
CA GLY A 66 -10.21 -13.08 8.78
C GLY A 66 -9.77 -11.76 8.15
N VAL A 67 -10.69 -10.81 7.98
CA VAL A 67 -10.34 -9.43 7.57
C VAL A 67 -9.36 -8.80 8.56
N LYS A 68 -9.65 -8.88 9.86
CA LYS A 68 -8.76 -8.33 10.90
C LYS A 68 -7.37 -8.95 10.83
N LYS A 69 -7.27 -10.27 10.64
CA LYS A 69 -5.98 -10.97 10.49
C LYS A 69 -5.18 -10.43 9.30
N VAL A 70 -5.81 -10.23 8.14
CA VAL A 70 -5.13 -9.68 6.95
C VAL A 70 -4.61 -8.27 7.21
N VAL A 71 -5.43 -7.39 7.78
CA VAL A 71 -5.01 -6.01 8.08
C VAL A 71 -3.90 -5.98 9.12
N THR A 72 -3.98 -6.81 10.17
CA THR A 72 -2.94 -6.91 11.19
C THR A 72 -1.63 -7.45 10.62
N ALA A 73 -1.67 -8.47 9.75
CA ALA A 73 -0.47 -9.02 9.12
C ALA A 73 0.25 -7.95 8.27
N LEU A 74 -0.48 -7.26 7.38
CA LEU A 74 0.08 -6.18 6.57
C LEU A 74 0.70 -5.05 7.40
N ARG A 75 0.04 -4.69 8.52
CA ARG A 75 0.55 -3.66 9.43
C ARG A 75 1.84 -4.11 10.13
N ASN A 76 1.89 -5.36 10.60
CA ASN A 76 3.06 -5.89 11.27
C ASN A 76 4.25 -5.96 10.32
N GLU A 77 4.05 -6.52 9.12
CA GLU A 77 5.10 -6.56 8.08
C GLU A 77 5.57 -5.16 7.68
N PHE A 78 4.67 -4.19 7.59
CA PHE A 78 5.03 -2.80 7.27
C PHE A 78 5.89 -2.19 8.39
N ASN A 79 5.51 -2.37 9.65
CA ASN A 79 6.30 -1.92 10.79
C ASN A 79 7.68 -2.58 10.82
N GLU A 80 7.76 -3.89 10.58
CA GLU A 80 9.03 -4.62 10.47
C GLU A 80 9.90 -4.06 9.33
N THR A 81 9.29 -3.76 8.19
CA THR A 81 9.99 -3.15 7.05
C THR A 81 10.54 -1.77 7.39
N MET A 82 9.76 -0.92 8.07
CA MET A 82 10.18 0.41 8.53
C MET A 82 11.38 0.32 9.48
N LEU A 83 11.29 -0.57 10.48
CA LEU A 83 12.38 -0.81 11.44
C LEU A 83 13.67 -1.25 10.74
N LEU A 84 13.57 -2.17 9.77
CA LEU A 84 14.73 -2.64 9.00
C LEU A 84 15.28 -1.58 8.04
N ALA A 85 14.43 -0.66 7.57
CA ALA A 85 14.83 0.47 6.73
C ALA A 85 15.46 1.63 7.53
N GLY A 86 15.46 1.55 8.87
CA GLY A 86 16.02 2.59 9.74
C GLY A 86 15.06 3.74 10.04
N GLU A 87 13.76 3.54 9.82
CA GLU A 87 12.72 4.51 10.16
C GLU A 87 12.10 4.13 11.52
N GLU A 88 11.97 5.10 12.45
CA GLU A 88 11.42 4.92 13.81
C GLU A 88 9.89 5.10 13.89
#